data_AF-A0A7Z1TUR6-F1
#
_entry.id   AF-A0A7Z1TUR6-F1
#
_cell.length_a   1.000
_cell.length_b   1.000
_cell.length_c   1.000
_cell.angle_alpha   90.00
_cell.angle_beta   90.00
_cell.angle_gamma   90.00
#
_symmetry.space_group_name_H-M   'P 1'
#
loop_
_entity.id
_entity.type
_entity.pdbx_description
1 polymer ?
#
loop_
_entity_poly.entity_id
_entity_poly.type
_entity_poly.pdbx_seq_one_letter_code
_entity_poly.pdbx_strand_id
1 'polypeptide(L)'
;MRPDDATISAGGYDHPPPAPTRASAGRLLRRGAIAAGAIAFALLVLWMATDDRLLQVIPGQVLRSGRLDGGELREVIERLGLRTVVSLTGSGPEDDWVGAERELCTSLGVRHVTLPFSLDEWPGRAQVEQVIELLDSAERPLLFHCLRGADRSGWASAVSLVLADAPVARALRQMSPRTGHLCDPDACPLHRFFASYLDHLADTGRAESATAFREWVASEYCPAPYNAELVLLAELPRSAAAGQTLRLTVRVTNRGADAWRMTDSRTAGVRLGARVIGPFTAPPADPIALFRLPSGPAVDIARSSLESGVMPQGARRDFELRLRAPRHPGRYLLQIDMVDERVHWFSDLGWPGLIHELEVVLGR
;
A
#
# COMPACT_ATOMS: atom_id res chain seq x y z
N MET A 1 -90.12 71.08 5.61
CA MET A 1 -89.67 72.24 6.40
C MET A 1 -88.39 71.81 7.09
N ARG A 2 -87.26 72.45 6.73
CA ARG A 2 -85.94 72.63 7.36
C ARG A 2 -85.28 71.55 8.27
N PRO A 3 -83.93 71.61 8.41
CA PRO A 3 -83.01 70.50 8.68
C PRO A 3 -82.44 70.52 10.11
N ASP A 4 -81.26 69.89 10.24
CA ASP A 4 -80.33 69.77 11.37
C ASP A 4 -80.63 68.53 12.26
N ASP A 5 -79.69 67.68 12.67
CA ASP A 5 -78.32 67.98 13.11
C ASP A 5 -77.41 66.73 13.11
N ALA A 6 -76.10 66.98 13.17
CA ALA A 6 -75.03 65.99 13.21
C ALA A 6 -74.84 65.35 14.60
N THR A 7 -74.33 64.12 14.66
CA THR A 7 -73.41 63.71 15.75
C THR A 7 -72.42 62.62 15.31
N ILE A 8 -71.18 62.85 15.70
CA ILE A 8 -69.95 62.09 15.48
C ILE A 8 -69.94 60.79 16.31
N SER A 9 -69.41 59.69 15.76
CA SER A 9 -68.70 58.70 16.60
C SER A 9 -67.61 57.96 15.82
N ALA A 10 -66.60 57.57 16.60
CA ALA A 10 -65.23 57.23 16.22
C ALA A 10 -65.02 55.82 15.67
N GLY A 11 -63.92 55.65 14.94
CA GLY A 11 -63.30 54.37 14.59
C GLY A 11 -62.45 54.56 13.34
N GLY A 12 -61.21 54.13 13.24
CA GLY A 12 -60.33 53.32 14.06
C GLY A 12 -59.04 53.17 13.23
N TYR A 13 -57.91 53.01 13.91
CA TYR A 13 -56.57 52.97 13.30
C TYR A 13 -56.41 51.97 12.15
N ASP A 14 -55.63 52.40 11.15
CA ASP A 14 -55.06 51.59 10.07
C ASP A 14 -54.42 50.29 10.57
N HIS A 15 -54.68 49.20 9.85
CA HIS A 15 -53.65 48.19 9.59
C HIS A 15 -53.75 47.74 8.13
N PRO A 16 -52.70 47.94 7.31
CA PRO A 16 -52.65 47.32 5.99
C PRO A 16 -52.59 45.79 6.14
N PRO A 17 -53.16 45.03 5.19
CA PRO A 17 -53.13 43.58 5.25
C PRO A 17 -51.67 43.09 5.26
N PRO A 18 -51.32 42.06 6.06
CA PRO A 18 -49.97 41.53 6.07
C PRO A 18 -49.63 41.00 4.67
N ALA A 19 -48.48 41.46 4.15
CA ALA A 19 -47.97 41.01 2.87
C ALA A 19 -47.81 39.47 2.86
N PRO A 20 -48.12 38.79 1.74
CA PRO A 20 -47.97 37.34 1.65
C PRO A 20 -46.52 36.96 1.93
N THR A 21 -46.32 36.11 2.94
CA THR A 21 -45.01 35.67 3.39
C THR A 21 -44.33 34.86 2.28
N ARG A 22 -43.38 35.47 1.57
CA ARG A 22 -42.46 34.83 0.60
C ARG A 22 -41.50 33.81 1.23
N ALA A 23 -41.84 33.24 2.38
CA ALA A 23 -40.95 32.43 3.20
C ALA A 23 -41.13 30.91 3.04
N SER A 24 -41.98 30.43 2.11
CA SER A 24 -42.25 28.99 1.93
C SER A 24 -41.44 28.34 0.79
N ALA A 25 -41.27 29.03 -0.34
CA ALA A 25 -40.65 28.46 -1.54
C ALA A 25 -39.16 28.09 -1.34
N GLY A 26 -38.37 28.98 -0.72
CA GLY A 26 -36.94 28.72 -0.48
C GLY A 26 -36.68 27.58 0.54
N ARG A 27 -37.58 27.39 1.50
CA ARG A 27 -37.50 26.29 2.47
C ARG A 27 -37.89 24.95 1.85
N LEU A 28 -38.87 24.92 0.95
CA LEU A 28 -39.26 23.73 0.20
C LEU A 28 -38.17 23.31 -0.79
N LEU A 29 -37.56 24.25 -1.51
CA LEU A 29 -36.43 23.99 -2.41
C LEU A 29 -35.20 23.46 -1.64
N ARG A 30 -34.88 24.05 -0.48
CA ARG A 30 -33.77 23.59 0.37
C ARG A 30 -34.03 22.20 0.96
N ARG A 31 -35.27 21.90 1.39
CA ARG A 31 -35.67 20.56 1.86
C ARG A 31 -35.65 19.52 0.74
N GLY A 32 -36.06 19.90 -0.48
CA GLY A 32 -35.96 19.05 -1.67
C GLY A 32 -34.52 18.71 -2.02
N ALA A 33 -33.61 19.70 -1.97
CA ALA A 33 -32.18 19.47 -2.20
C ALA A 33 -31.54 18.57 -1.13
N ILE A 34 -31.89 18.76 0.15
CA ILE A 34 -31.42 17.89 1.25
C ILE A 34 -31.93 16.46 1.08
N ALA A 35 -33.23 16.29 0.75
CA ALA A 35 -33.82 14.97 0.53
C ALA A 35 -33.20 14.28 -0.69
N ALA A 36 -32.99 14.99 -1.81
CA ALA A 36 -32.31 14.46 -2.98
C ALA A 36 -30.86 14.08 -2.67
N GLY A 37 -30.13 14.89 -1.89
CA GLY A 37 -28.78 14.57 -1.42
C GLY A 37 -28.75 13.34 -0.53
N ALA A 38 -29.70 13.19 0.40
CA ALA A 38 -29.82 12.02 1.27
C ALA A 38 -30.17 10.75 0.48
N ILE A 39 -31.06 10.84 -0.52
CA ILE A 39 -31.39 9.72 -1.42
C ILE A 39 -30.17 9.35 -2.27
N ALA A 40 -29.49 10.32 -2.87
CA ALA A 40 -28.27 10.06 -3.65
C ALA A 40 -27.17 9.42 -2.78
N PHE A 41 -27.01 9.87 -1.53
CA PHE A 41 -26.09 9.26 -0.58
C PHE A 41 -26.51 7.84 -0.20
N ALA A 42 -27.80 7.59 0.08
CA ALA A 42 -28.31 6.26 0.37
C ALA A 42 -28.14 5.30 -0.82
N LEU A 43 -28.40 5.77 -2.05
CA LEU A 43 -28.16 5.01 -3.28
C LEU A 43 -26.68 4.74 -3.52
N LEU A 44 -25.79 5.69 -3.21
CA LEU A 44 -24.34 5.50 -3.26
C LEU A 44 -23.89 4.46 -2.24
N VAL A 45 -24.38 4.54 -0.99
CA VAL A 45 -24.08 3.55 0.06
C VAL A 45 -24.59 2.17 -0.33
N LEU A 46 -25.83 2.07 -0.85
CA LEU A 46 -26.39 0.81 -1.33
C LEU A 46 -25.57 0.25 -2.50
N TRP A 47 -25.24 1.08 -3.49
CA TRP A 47 -24.40 0.72 -4.63
C TRP A 47 -23.01 0.25 -4.19
N MET A 48 -22.40 0.88 -3.17
CA MET A 48 -21.12 0.45 -2.59
C MET A 48 -21.22 -0.83 -1.76
N ALA A 49 -22.41 -1.13 -1.23
CA ALA A 49 -22.67 -2.29 -0.36
C ALA A 49 -23.15 -3.52 -1.12
N THR A 50 -23.71 -3.37 -2.32
CA THR A 50 -24.17 -4.48 -3.19
C THR A 50 -23.24 -4.73 -4.37
N ASP A 51 -22.02 -4.19 -4.33
CA ASP A 51 -21.05 -4.30 -5.41
C ASP A 51 -20.17 -5.55 -5.31
N ASP A 52 -20.79 -6.73 -5.23
CA ASP A 52 -20.08 -8.01 -5.37
C ASP A 52 -19.74 -8.28 -6.83
N ARG A 53 -19.04 -7.33 -7.45
CA ARG A 53 -18.70 -7.38 -8.87
C ARG A 53 -17.53 -8.33 -9.06
N LEU A 54 -17.88 -9.58 -9.28
CA LEU A 54 -17.06 -10.45 -10.10
C LEU A 54 -16.87 -9.78 -11.47
N LEU A 55 -15.70 -9.15 -11.66
CA LEU A 55 -15.35 -8.41 -12.87
C LEU A 55 -14.31 -9.18 -13.67
N GLN A 56 -14.49 -9.22 -14.99
CA GLN A 56 -13.44 -9.65 -15.89
C GLN A 56 -12.47 -8.49 -16.14
N VAL A 57 -11.22 -8.69 -15.75
CA VAL A 57 -10.12 -7.73 -15.94
C VAL A 57 -9.49 -7.97 -17.31
N ILE A 58 -9.08 -9.22 -17.55
CA ILE A 58 -8.62 -9.74 -18.84
C ILE A 58 -9.59 -10.86 -19.21
N PRO A 59 -10.37 -10.72 -20.30
CA PRO A 59 -11.41 -11.70 -20.66
C PRO A 59 -10.90 -13.13 -20.66
N GLY A 60 -11.60 -14.01 -19.94
CA GLY A 60 -11.26 -15.43 -19.81
C GLY A 60 -9.94 -15.75 -19.09
N GLN A 61 -9.24 -14.76 -18.54
CA GLN A 61 -7.90 -14.95 -17.98
C GLN A 61 -7.75 -14.44 -16.54
N VAL A 62 -8.22 -13.23 -16.27
CA VAL A 62 -8.09 -12.58 -14.96
C VAL A 62 -9.43 -12.00 -14.57
N LEU A 63 -9.88 -12.39 -13.39
CA LEU A 63 -11.08 -11.88 -12.75
C LEU A 63 -10.71 -11.21 -11.43
N ARG A 64 -11.61 -10.34 -10.94
CA ARG A 64 -11.54 -9.82 -9.58
C ARG A 64 -12.90 -9.85 -8.89
N SER A 65 -12.90 -9.94 -7.57
CA SER A 65 -14.11 -9.81 -6.73
C SER A 65 -13.77 -9.28 -5.33
N GLY A 66 -14.81 -8.99 -4.54
CA GLY A 66 -14.71 -8.97 -3.07
C GLY A 66 -14.56 -10.37 -2.49
N ARG A 67 -14.49 -10.45 -1.16
CA ARG A 67 -14.40 -11.72 -0.45
C ARG A 67 -15.70 -12.48 -0.69
N LEU A 68 -15.57 -13.74 -1.09
CA LEU A 68 -16.67 -14.66 -1.29
C LEU A 68 -16.73 -15.60 -0.09
N ASP A 69 -17.94 -15.96 0.35
CA ASP A 69 -18.07 -17.08 1.28
C ASP A 69 -17.77 -18.43 0.59
N GLY A 70 -17.71 -19.51 1.36
CA GLY A 70 -17.36 -20.82 0.81
C GLY A 70 -18.36 -21.39 -0.20
N GLY A 71 -19.64 -21.02 -0.10
CA GLY A 71 -20.66 -21.42 -1.07
C GLY A 71 -20.53 -20.65 -2.37
N GLU A 72 -20.41 -19.33 -2.27
CA GLU A 72 -20.21 -18.42 -3.41
C GLU A 72 -18.91 -18.74 -4.16
N LEU A 73 -17.81 -18.96 -3.44
CA LEU A 73 -16.54 -19.29 -4.05
C LEU A 73 -16.60 -20.61 -4.82
N ARG A 74 -17.26 -21.64 -4.27
CA ARG A 74 -17.48 -22.91 -4.98
C ARG A 74 -18.26 -22.68 -6.28
N GLU A 75 -19.37 -21.94 -6.21
CA GLU A 75 -20.18 -21.63 -7.40
C GLU A 75 -19.35 -20.90 -8.45
N VAL A 76 -18.56 -19.90 -8.06
CA VAL A 76 -17.71 -19.14 -8.98
C VAL A 76 -16.63 -20.04 -9.59
N ILE A 77 -15.98 -20.90 -8.80
CA ILE A 77 -14.97 -21.86 -9.29
C ILE A 77 -15.59 -22.77 -10.35
N GLU A 78 -16.73 -23.39 -10.06
CA GLU A 78 -17.38 -24.35 -10.95
C GLU A 78 -17.93 -23.69 -12.21
N ARG A 79 -18.63 -22.55 -12.05
CA ARG A 79 -19.28 -21.82 -13.14
C ARG A 79 -18.29 -21.23 -14.14
N LEU A 80 -17.14 -20.75 -13.66
CA LEU A 80 -16.15 -20.08 -14.50
C LEU A 80 -14.91 -20.94 -14.78
N GLY A 81 -14.83 -22.13 -14.19
CA GLY A 81 -13.69 -23.03 -14.34
C GLY A 81 -12.39 -22.45 -13.80
N LEU A 82 -12.45 -21.74 -12.66
CA LEU A 82 -11.25 -21.11 -12.07
C LEU A 82 -10.16 -22.15 -11.80
N ARG A 83 -8.91 -21.77 -12.09
CA ARG A 83 -7.73 -22.60 -11.83
C ARG A 83 -6.86 -22.09 -10.69
N THR A 84 -6.90 -20.78 -10.46
CA THR A 84 -6.17 -20.13 -9.37
C THR A 84 -7.07 -19.12 -8.65
N VAL A 85 -7.06 -19.16 -7.32
CA VAL A 85 -7.70 -18.17 -6.44
C VAL A 85 -6.61 -17.48 -5.62
N VAL A 86 -6.63 -16.15 -5.61
CA VAL A 86 -5.62 -15.32 -4.97
C VAL A 86 -6.28 -14.41 -3.94
N SER A 87 -6.04 -14.69 -2.67
CA SER A 87 -6.39 -13.78 -1.59
C SER A 87 -5.30 -12.72 -1.44
N LEU A 88 -5.66 -11.46 -1.66
CA LEU A 88 -4.81 -10.29 -1.41
C LEU A 88 -4.89 -9.80 0.05
N THR A 89 -5.58 -10.57 0.89
CA THR A 89 -5.78 -10.38 2.32
C THR A 89 -5.17 -11.53 3.12
N GLY A 90 -4.75 -11.26 4.35
CA GLY A 90 -4.48 -12.30 5.34
C GLY A 90 -5.69 -12.55 6.24
N SER A 91 -5.75 -13.72 6.86
CA SER A 91 -6.58 -14.00 8.04
C SER A 91 -5.76 -13.82 9.32
N GLY A 92 -6.43 -13.46 10.41
CA GLY A 92 -5.83 -13.49 11.75
C GLY A 92 -5.99 -14.88 12.39
N PRO A 93 -5.24 -15.18 13.46
CA PRO A 93 -5.31 -16.48 14.15
C PRO A 93 -6.69 -16.78 14.78
N GLU A 94 -7.51 -15.75 15.04
CA GLU A 94 -8.84 -15.88 15.64
C GLU A 94 -9.95 -16.19 14.62
N ASP A 95 -9.74 -15.86 13.34
CA ASP A 95 -10.67 -16.11 12.23
C ASP A 95 -9.88 -16.52 10.99
N ASP A 96 -9.48 -17.80 10.92
CA ASP A 96 -8.70 -18.35 9.81
C ASP A 96 -9.55 -18.70 8.58
N TRP A 97 -10.29 -17.72 8.09
CA TRP A 97 -11.10 -17.89 6.89
C TRP A 97 -10.28 -18.14 5.62
N VAL A 98 -9.03 -17.63 5.55
CA VAL A 98 -8.12 -17.94 4.43
C VAL A 98 -7.68 -19.40 4.47
N GLY A 99 -7.51 -19.98 5.66
CA GLY A 99 -7.31 -21.42 5.85
C GLY A 99 -8.48 -22.23 5.30
N ALA A 100 -9.72 -21.88 5.67
CA ALA A 100 -10.92 -22.53 5.14
C ALA A 100 -11.06 -22.38 3.61
N GLU A 101 -10.73 -21.20 3.08
CA GLU A 101 -10.70 -20.94 1.64
C GLU A 101 -9.68 -21.82 0.91
N ARG A 102 -8.49 -21.98 1.49
CA ARG A 102 -7.43 -22.84 0.96
C ARG A 102 -7.85 -24.30 0.95
N GLU A 103 -8.49 -24.78 2.02
CA GLU A 103 -9.03 -26.15 2.09
C GLU A 103 -10.09 -26.39 1.02
N LEU A 104 -11.02 -25.44 0.84
CA LEU A 104 -12.03 -25.50 -0.21
C LEU A 104 -11.40 -25.56 -1.61
N CYS A 105 -10.47 -24.66 -1.92
CA CYS A 105 -9.77 -24.65 -3.21
C CYS A 105 -9.04 -25.97 -3.44
N THR A 106 -8.36 -26.49 -2.42
CA THR A 106 -7.67 -27.79 -2.47
C THR A 106 -8.65 -28.92 -2.78
N SER A 107 -9.82 -28.95 -2.14
CA SER A 107 -10.86 -29.96 -2.39
C SER A 107 -11.43 -29.92 -3.81
N LEU A 108 -11.37 -28.77 -4.46
CA LEU A 108 -11.84 -28.54 -5.83
C LEU A 108 -10.72 -28.64 -6.88
N GLY A 109 -9.48 -28.95 -6.47
CA GLY A 109 -8.33 -29.03 -7.37
C GLY A 109 -7.88 -27.67 -7.93
N VAL A 110 -8.14 -26.59 -7.19
CA VAL A 110 -7.80 -25.21 -7.55
C VAL A 110 -6.61 -24.73 -6.73
N ARG A 111 -5.63 -24.09 -7.39
CA ARG A 111 -4.48 -23.49 -6.69
C ARG A 111 -4.94 -22.29 -5.86
N HIS A 112 -4.60 -22.28 -4.58
CA HIS A 112 -4.82 -21.13 -3.70
C HIS A 112 -3.51 -20.42 -3.39
N VAL A 113 -3.48 -19.10 -3.49
CA VAL A 113 -2.32 -18.26 -3.16
C VAL A 113 -2.76 -17.14 -2.23
N THR A 114 -1.96 -16.87 -1.20
CA THR A 114 -2.18 -15.76 -0.26
C THR A 114 -1.03 -14.76 -0.38
N LEU A 115 -1.33 -13.53 -0.78
CA LEU A 115 -0.37 -12.42 -0.88
C LEU A 115 -0.97 -11.19 -0.17
N PRO A 116 -0.82 -11.05 1.16
CA PRO A 116 -1.43 -9.94 1.88
C PRO A 116 -0.82 -8.59 1.47
N PHE A 117 -1.67 -7.63 1.11
CA PHE A 117 -1.29 -6.25 0.80
C PHE A 117 -1.75 -5.28 1.90
N SER A 118 -0.87 -4.34 2.24
CA SER A 118 -1.19 -3.14 3.01
C SER A 118 -1.70 -2.05 2.06
N LEU A 119 -2.72 -1.29 2.49
CA LEU A 119 -3.33 -0.24 1.67
C LEU A 119 -2.78 1.16 1.97
N ASP A 120 -2.24 1.33 3.18
CA ASP A 120 -1.75 2.63 3.67
C ASP A 120 -0.26 2.84 3.35
N GLU A 121 0.37 1.88 2.69
CA GLU A 121 1.80 1.82 2.43
C GLU A 121 2.06 1.70 0.92
N TRP A 122 3.26 2.11 0.49
CA TRP A 122 3.70 1.89 -0.87
C TRP A 122 3.83 0.39 -1.17
N PRO A 123 3.44 -0.09 -2.36
CA PRO A 123 3.73 -1.46 -2.74
C PRO A 123 5.23 -1.74 -2.67
N GLY A 124 5.69 -2.69 -1.86
CA GLY A 124 7.11 -3.03 -1.80
C GLY A 124 7.59 -3.67 -3.09
N ARG A 125 8.86 -3.44 -3.48
CA ARG A 125 9.41 -4.04 -4.71
C ARG A 125 9.24 -5.56 -4.70
N ALA A 126 9.57 -6.20 -3.57
CA ALA A 126 9.39 -7.64 -3.39
C ALA A 126 7.93 -8.10 -3.57
N GLN A 127 6.96 -7.30 -3.11
CA GLN A 127 5.54 -7.63 -3.27
C GLN A 127 5.09 -7.50 -4.72
N VAL A 128 5.58 -6.48 -5.44
CA VAL A 128 5.31 -6.31 -6.86
C VAL A 128 5.90 -7.48 -7.65
N GLU A 129 7.15 -7.87 -7.35
CA GLU A 129 7.81 -9.04 -7.94
C GLU A 129 7.02 -10.33 -7.68
N GLN A 130 6.51 -10.55 -6.46
CA GLN A 130 5.66 -11.70 -6.15
C GLN A 130 4.36 -11.74 -6.97
N VAL A 131 3.76 -10.59 -7.26
CA VAL A 131 2.56 -10.52 -8.14
C VAL A 131 2.93 -10.82 -9.58
N ILE A 132 4.08 -10.34 -10.06
CA ILE A 132 4.59 -10.66 -11.39
C ILE A 132 4.83 -12.17 -11.52
N GLU A 133 5.56 -12.78 -10.58
CA GLU A 133 5.83 -14.22 -10.55
C GLU A 133 4.56 -15.07 -10.45
N LEU A 134 3.59 -14.61 -9.65
CA LEU A 134 2.28 -15.24 -9.57
C LEU A 134 1.57 -15.21 -10.93
N LEU A 135 1.53 -14.06 -11.59
CA LEU A 135 0.86 -13.90 -12.89
C LEU A 135 1.53 -14.69 -14.02
N ASP A 136 2.84 -14.93 -13.91
CA ASP A 136 3.62 -15.73 -14.84
C ASP A 136 3.38 -17.23 -14.65
N SER A 137 3.25 -17.68 -13.40
CA SER A 137 3.15 -19.10 -13.04
C SER A 137 1.72 -19.61 -12.81
N ALA A 138 0.75 -18.72 -12.63
CA ALA A 138 -0.63 -19.12 -12.31
C ALA A 138 -1.37 -19.69 -13.52
N GLU A 139 -2.09 -20.78 -13.28
CA GLU A 139 -3.06 -21.29 -14.25
C GLU A 139 -4.28 -20.36 -14.30
N ARG A 140 -4.80 -20.15 -15.51
CA ARG A 140 -5.92 -19.25 -15.80
C ARG A 140 -7.18 -20.09 -16.11
N PRO A 141 -8.40 -19.58 -15.82
CA PRO A 141 -8.70 -18.25 -15.28
C PRO A 141 -8.32 -18.11 -13.80
N LEU A 142 -7.73 -16.97 -13.46
CA LEU A 142 -7.32 -16.60 -12.11
C LEU A 142 -8.29 -15.56 -11.53
N LEU A 143 -8.61 -15.68 -10.24
CA LEU A 143 -9.41 -14.72 -9.48
C LEU A 143 -8.56 -14.00 -8.43
N PHE A 144 -8.47 -12.68 -8.50
CA PHE A 144 -8.02 -11.85 -7.38
C PHE A 144 -9.18 -11.46 -6.49
N HIS A 145 -9.04 -11.64 -5.17
CA HIS A 145 -9.99 -11.05 -4.24
C HIS A 145 -9.33 -10.40 -3.03
N CYS A 146 -10.07 -9.52 -2.38
CA CYS A 146 -9.73 -8.88 -1.12
C CYS A 146 -11.04 -8.61 -0.37
N LEU A 147 -11.06 -7.83 0.71
CA LEU A 147 -12.31 -7.59 1.46
C LEU A 147 -13.48 -7.08 0.59
N ARG A 148 -13.26 -6.05 -0.24
CA ARG A 148 -14.32 -5.42 -1.08
C ARG A 148 -14.09 -5.53 -2.58
N GLY A 149 -12.94 -6.07 -3.02
CA GLY A 149 -12.59 -6.16 -4.44
C GLY A 149 -12.23 -4.85 -5.14
N ALA A 150 -12.22 -3.74 -4.41
CA ALA A 150 -11.96 -2.40 -4.94
C ALA A 150 -10.46 -2.08 -4.96
N ASP A 151 -9.83 -2.04 -3.78
CA ASP A 151 -8.50 -1.45 -3.62
C ASP A 151 -7.37 -2.42 -4.04
N ARG A 152 -7.07 -3.44 -3.21
CA ARG A 152 -6.00 -4.42 -3.49
C ARG A 152 -6.24 -5.19 -4.78
N SER A 153 -7.46 -5.70 -4.97
CA SER A 153 -7.81 -6.41 -6.20
C SER A 153 -7.80 -5.48 -7.40
N GLY A 154 -8.18 -4.21 -7.26
CA GLY A 154 -8.08 -3.21 -8.33
C GLY A 154 -6.63 -2.92 -8.71
N TRP A 155 -5.73 -2.79 -7.74
CA TRP A 155 -4.31 -2.58 -7.98
C TRP A 155 -3.66 -3.80 -8.65
N ALA A 156 -3.87 -5.02 -8.14
CA ALA A 156 -3.36 -6.25 -8.78
C ALA A 156 -3.93 -6.44 -10.20
N SER A 157 -5.19 -6.04 -10.42
CA SER A 157 -5.83 -6.03 -11.75
C SER A 157 -5.19 -5.01 -12.70
N ALA A 158 -4.80 -3.83 -12.19
CA ALA A 158 -4.09 -2.83 -12.97
C ALA A 158 -2.69 -3.34 -13.36
N VAL A 159 -1.94 -3.93 -12.43
CA VAL A 159 -0.64 -4.58 -12.72
C VAL A 159 -0.80 -5.67 -13.79
N SER A 160 -1.84 -6.50 -13.68
CA SER A 160 -2.14 -7.55 -14.67
C SER A 160 -2.35 -6.99 -16.08
N LEU A 161 -3.02 -5.84 -16.19
CA LEU A 161 -3.25 -5.18 -17.47
C LEU A 161 -1.96 -4.60 -18.05
N VAL A 162 -1.12 -3.97 -17.24
CA VAL A 162 0.20 -3.45 -17.69
C VAL A 162 1.09 -4.60 -18.17
N LEU A 163 1.12 -5.73 -17.47
CA LEU A 163 1.86 -6.93 -17.89
C LEU A 163 1.28 -7.61 -19.13
N ALA A 164 0.03 -7.28 -19.51
CA ALA A 164 -0.61 -7.69 -20.75
C ALA A 164 -0.53 -6.60 -21.84
N ASP A 165 0.47 -5.70 -21.74
CA ASP A 165 0.73 -4.58 -22.66
C ASP A 165 -0.44 -3.60 -22.85
N ALA A 166 -1.36 -3.53 -21.87
CA ALA A 166 -2.36 -2.47 -21.87
C ALA A 166 -1.74 -1.16 -21.37
N PRO A 167 -2.14 0.00 -21.94
CA PRO A 167 -1.70 1.31 -21.43
C PRO A 167 -2.06 1.49 -19.95
N VAL A 168 -1.19 2.14 -19.18
CA VAL A 168 -1.38 2.44 -17.75
C VAL A 168 -2.69 3.21 -17.55
N ALA A 169 -3.05 4.12 -18.45
CA ALA A 169 -4.33 4.82 -18.40
C ALA A 169 -5.55 3.88 -18.45
N ARG A 170 -5.45 2.73 -19.14
CA ARG A 170 -6.47 1.67 -19.13
C ARG A 170 -6.40 0.85 -17.84
N ALA A 171 -5.20 0.51 -17.37
CA ALA A 171 -4.98 -0.21 -16.13
C ALA A 171 -5.58 0.53 -14.93
N LEU A 172 -5.35 1.84 -14.81
CA LEU A 172 -5.85 2.70 -13.74
C LEU A 172 -7.38 2.76 -13.66
N ARG A 173 -8.12 2.39 -14.72
CA ARG A 173 -9.59 2.28 -14.62
C ARG A 173 -10.04 1.19 -13.66
N GLN A 174 -9.18 0.22 -13.33
CA GLN A 174 -9.45 -0.78 -12.29
C GLN A 174 -9.43 -0.19 -10.87
N MET A 175 -8.84 1.00 -10.70
CA MET A 175 -8.74 1.77 -9.47
C MET A 175 -9.47 3.11 -9.65
N SER A 176 -10.76 3.05 -9.97
CA SER A 176 -11.58 4.25 -10.17
C SER A 176 -12.80 4.25 -9.24
N PRO A 177 -13.45 5.41 -9.03
CA PRO A 177 -14.69 5.48 -8.29
C PRO A 177 -15.77 4.55 -8.83
N ARG A 178 -15.79 4.27 -10.14
CA ARG A 178 -16.72 3.33 -10.78
C ARG A 178 -16.54 1.88 -10.32
N THR A 179 -15.35 1.55 -9.83
CA THR A 179 -14.99 0.22 -9.36
C THR A 179 -14.81 0.19 -7.84
N GLY A 180 -15.46 1.12 -7.14
CA GLY A 180 -15.50 1.19 -5.68
C GLY A 180 -14.25 1.77 -5.01
N HIS A 181 -13.22 2.13 -5.78
CA HIS A 181 -11.98 2.68 -5.27
C HIS A 181 -12.08 4.20 -5.16
N LEU A 182 -12.03 4.71 -3.93
CA LEU A 182 -12.17 6.13 -3.60
C LEU A 182 -10.94 6.59 -2.83
N CYS A 183 -10.11 7.40 -3.46
CA CYS A 183 -8.95 8.01 -2.84
C CYS A 183 -8.59 9.32 -3.56
N ASP A 184 -7.68 10.08 -2.98
CA ASP A 184 -6.95 11.13 -3.68
C ASP A 184 -5.77 10.49 -4.44
N PRO A 185 -5.75 10.50 -5.79
CA PRO A 185 -4.66 9.90 -6.57
C PRO A 185 -3.28 10.49 -6.28
N ASP A 186 -3.21 11.76 -5.86
CA ASP A 186 -1.93 12.43 -5.60
C ASP A 186 -1.33 12.01 -4.24
N ALA A 187 -2.19 11.57 -3.31
CA ALA A 187 -1.78 11.10 -1.99
C ALA A 187 -1.75 9.56 -1.87
N CYS A 188 -2.52 8.84 -2.68
CA CYS A 188 -2.67 7.39 -2.58
C CYS A 188 -1.40 6.65 -3.03
N PRO A 189 -0.79 5.80 -2.17
CA PRO A 189 0.40 5.05 -2.55
C PRO A 189 0.22 4.16 -3.79
N LEU A 190 -1.00 3.62 -3.98
CA LEU A 190 -1.32 2.75 -5.12
C LEU A 190 -1.34 3.49 -6.46
N HIS A 191 -1.83 4.73 -6.51
CA HIS A 191 -1.75 5.56 -7.71
C HIS A 191 -0.34 6.11 -7.91
N ARG A 192 0.30 6.57 -6.84
CA ARG A 192 1.68 7.07 -6.89
C ARG A 192 2.68 6.01 -7.37
N PHE A 193 2.41 4.72 -7.13
CA PHE A 193 3.15 3.61 -7.75
C PHE A 193 3.15 3.70 -9.28
N PHE A 194 1.97 3.78 -9.91
CA PHE A 194 1.88 3.89 -11.37
C PHE A 194 2.39 5.24 -11.88
N ALA A 195 2.21 6.32 -11.13
CA ALA A 195 2.80 7.62 -11.46
C ALA A 195 4.33 7.53 -11.53
N SER A 196 4.97 6.87 -10.55
CA SER A 196 6.43 6.69 -10.55
C SER A 196 6.95 5.87 -11.73
N TYR A 197 6.14 4.93 -12.25
CA TYR A 197 6.47 4.21 -13.48
C TYR A 197 6.37 5.12 -14.71
N LEU A 198 5.31 5.92 -14.81
CA LEU A 198 5.12 6.88 -15.91
C LEU A 198 6.22 7.96 -15.92
N ASP A 199 6.61 8.46 -14.75
CA ASP A 199 7.73 9.40 -14.61
C ASP A 199 9.03 8.77 -15.11
N HIS A 200 9.33 7.52 -14.73
CA HIS A 200 10.48 6.78 -15.24
C HIS A 200 10.46 6.63 -16.77
N LEU A 201 9.31 6.32 -17.37
CA LEU A 201 9.19 6.23 -18.83
C LEU A 201 9.45 7.59 -19.50
N ALA A 202 8.94 8.68 -18.92
CA ALA A 202 9.17 10.03 -19.41
C ALA A 202 10.66 10.41 -19.33
N ASP A 203 11.32 10.12 -18.22
CA ASP A 203 12.74 10.42 -17.98
C ASP A 203 13.67 9.62 -18.90
N THR A 204 13.32 8.36 -19.21
CA THR A 204 14.13 7.47 -20.04
C THR A 204 13.76 7.47 -21.52
N GLY A 205 12.64 8.12 -21.89
CA GLY A 205 12.11 8.10 -23.26
C GLY A 205 11.62 6.72 -23.72
N ARG A 206 11.37 5.79 -22.78
CA ARG A 206 10.91 4.43 -23.10
C ARG A 206 9.41 4.41 -23.33
N ALA A 207 8.97 3.49 -24.21
CA ALA A 207 7.55 3.24 -24.41
C ALA A 207 6.98 2.31 -23.33
N GLU A 208 5.71 2.50 -23.00
CA GLU A 208 4.94 1.57 -22.17
C GLU A 208 4.97 0.16 -22.78
N SER A 209 5.39 -0.82 -21.98
CA SER A 209 5.35 -2.24 -22.34
C SER A 209 5.52 -3.09 -21.09
N ALA A 210 5.07 -4.35 -21.15
CA ALA A 210 5.29 -5.33 -20.11
C ALA A 210 6.79 -5.52 -19.81
N THR A 211 7.63 -5.45 -20.84
CA THR A 211 9.10 -5.55 -20.70
C THR A 211 9.66 -4.36 -19.95
N ALA A 212 9.32 -3.13 -20.35
CA ALA A 212 9.78 -1.93 -19.66
C ALA A 212 9.30 -1.88 -18.20
N PHE A 213 8.06 -2.33 -17.93
CA PHE A 213 7.54 -2.41 -16.57
C PHE A 213 8.33 -3.41 -15.72
N ARG A 214 8.61 -4.62 -16.24
CA ARG A 214 9.39 -5.64 -15.52
C ARG A 214 10.80 -5.17 -15.20
N GLU A 215 11.48 -4.59 -16.18
CA GLU A 215 12.83 -4.04 -15.97
C GLU A 215 12.82 -2.94 -14.92
N TRP A 216 11.88 -1.98 -15.03
CA TRP A 216 11.74 -0.92 -14.03
C TRP A 216 11.51 -1.47 -12.62
N VAL A 217 10.60 -2.43 -12.43
CA VAL A 217 10.40 -3.07 -11.10
C VAL A 217 11.70 -3.71 -10.61
N ALA A 218 12.35 -4.49 -11.46
CA ALA A 218 13.51 -5.30 -11.08
C ALA A 218 14.76 -4.47 -10.75
N SER A 219 14.99 -3.32 -11.42
CA SER A 219 16.20 -2.52 -11.23
C SER A 219 15.96 -1.18 -10.57
N GLU A 220 14.89 -0.46 -10.90
CA GLU A 220 14.80 0.99 -10.65
C GLU A 220 13.71 1.40 -9.67
N TYR A 221 12.66 0.59 -9.50
CA TYR A 221 11.53 0.94 -8.66
C TYR A 221 11.96 1.13 -7.20
N CYS A 222 11.94 2.38 -6.75
CA CYS A 222 12.14 2.79 -5.38
C CYS A 222 11.19 3.97 -5.12
N PRO A 223 10.15 3.81 -4.27
CA PRO A 223 9.28 4.90 -3.86
C PRO A 223 10.06 6.13 -3.45
N ALA A 224 9.62 7.30 -3.95
CA ALA A 224 10.30 8.56 -3.73
C ALA A 224 10.59 8.91 -2.25
N PRO A 225 9.73 8.58 -1.26
CA PRO A 225 10.03 8.87 0.15
C PRO A 225 11.17 8.01 0.72
N TYR A 226 11.46 6.85 0.13
CA TYR A 226 12.28 5.80 0.72
C TYR A 226 13.66 5.69 0.07
N ASN A 227 14.28 6.83 -0.20
CA ASN A 227 15.62 6.90 -0.80
C ASN A 227 16.64 7.52 0.17
N ALA A 228 17.69 6.79 0.49
CA ALA A 228 18.75 7.23 1.40
C ALA A 228 20.13 7.19 0.74
N GLU A 229 21.08 7.94 1.28
CA GLU A 229 22.50 7.70 1.05
C GLU A 229 23.14 7.41 2.40
N LEU A 230 23.79 6.25 2.50
CA LEU A 230 24.50 5.82 3.70
C LEU A 230 25.99 5.76 3.42
N VAL A 231 26.79 6.42 4.26
CA VAL A 231 28.25 6.40 4.18
C VAL A 231 28.81 5.94 5.53
N LEU A 232 29.52 4.82 5.54
CA LEU A 232 30.29 4.39 6.71
C LEU A 232 31.48 5.33 6.89
N LEU A 233 31.58 5.97 8.06
CA LEU A 233 32.68 6.89 8.36
C LEU A 233 33.96 6.19 8.83
N ALA A 234 33.90 4.87 9.00
CA ALA A 234 35.03 3.99 9.27
C ALA A 234 34.82 2.66 8.54
N GLU A 235 35.91 1.98 8.20
CA GLU A 235 35.84 0.65 7.60
C GLU A 235 35.17 -0.35 8.56
N LEU A 236 34.24 -1.14 8.04
CA LEU A 236 33.64 -2.25 8.78
C LEU A 236 34.68 -3.36 8.94
N PRO A 237 34.94 -3.86 10.16
CA PRO A 237 35.87 -4.98 10.33
C PRO A 237 35.35 -6.22 9.60
N ARG A 238 36.26 -6.90 8.87
CA ARG A 238 35.93 -8.13 8.12
C ARG A 238 35.55 -9.29 9.04
N SER A 239 36.01 -9.25 10.29
CA SER A 239 35.73 -10.29 11.28
C SER A 239 35.38 -9.72 12.65
N ALA A 240 34.54 -10.43 13.41
CA ALA A 240 34.21 -10.13 14.80
C ALA A 240 34.20 -11.40 15.65
N ALA A 241 34.55 -11.29 16.93
CA ALA A 241 34.35 -12.38 17.88
C ALA A 241 32.85 -12.61 18.11
N ALA A 242 32.46 -13.87 18.33
CA ALA A 242 31.10 -14.25 18.64
C ALA A 242 30.51 -13.42 19.80
N GLY A 243 29.39 -12.74 19.55
CA GLY A 243 28.74 -11.88 20.54
C GLY A 243 29.41 -10.53 20.81
N GLN A 244 30.52 -10.19 20.13
CA GLN A 244 31.19 -8.89 20.22
C GLN A 244 30.25 -7.76 19.78
N THR A 245 30.33 -6.62 20.47
CA THR A 245 29.66 -5.39 20.04
C THR A 245 30.59 -4.58 19.16
N LEU A 246 30.20 -4.37 17.90
CA LEU A 246 30.85 -3.41 17.00
C LEU A 246 30.11 -2.07 17.05
N ARG A 247 30.87 -0.98 16.95
CA ARG A 247 30.33 0.37 16.86
C ARG A 247 30.67 0.95 15.51
N LEU A 248 29.66 1.40 14.79
CA LEU A 248 29.82 2.03 13.48
C LEU A 248 29.24 3.43 13.56
N THR A 249 29.91 4.37 12.90
CA THR A 249 29.33 5.69 12.64
C THR A 249 28.93 5.74 11.18
N VAL A 250 27.64 5.98 10.94
CA VAL A 250 27.04 6.02 9.61
C VAL A 250 26.50 7.42 9.36
N ARG A 251 27.00 8.08 8.32
CA ARG A 251 26.41 9.30 7.81
C ARG A 251 25.23 8.95 6.92
N VAL A 252 24.06 9.41 7.32
CA VAL A 252 22.81 9.26 6.58
C VAL A 252 22.51 10.59 5.90
N THR A 253 22.15 10.57 4.62
CA THR A 253 21.54 11.69 3.90
C THR A 253 20.14 11.30 3.45
N ASN A 254 19.15 12.17 3.70
CA ASN A 254 17.83 12.00 3.12
C ASN A 254 17.86 12.36 1.64
N ARG A 255 17.69 11.36 0.77
CA ARG A 255 17.58 11.53 -0.69
C ARG A 255 16.14 11.37 -1.18
N GLY A 256 15.21 11.09 -0.27
CA GLY A 256 13.81 10.97 -0.56
C GLY A 256 13.15 12.33 -0.77
N ALA A 257 11.97 12.30 -1.39
CA ALA A 257 11.18 13.50 -1.65
C ALA A 257 10.56 14.11 -0.36
N ASP A 258 10.35 13.29 0.66
CA ASP A 258 9.64 13.68 1.88
C ASP A 258 10.59 13.87 3.07
N ALA A 259 10.19 14.73 4.01
CA ALA A 259 10.91 14.89 5.26
C ALA A 259 10.64 13.69 6.18
N TRP A 260 11.70 13.03 6.66
CA TRP A 260 11.54 11.89 7.55
C TRP A 260 11.32 12.32 8.99
N ARG A 261 10.29 11.76 9.61
CA ARG A 261 10.11 11.84 11.05
C ARG A 261 10.98 10.78 11.71
N MET A 262 12.04 11.23 12.34
CA MET A 262 12.97 10.39 13.08
C MET A 262 12.52 10.28 14.54
N THR A 263 12.52 9.07 15.12
CA THR A 263 12.14 8.86 16.52
C THR A 263 12.82 7.62 17.11
N ASP A 264 12.89 7.55 18.44
CA ASP A 264 13.32 6.36 19.19
C ASP A 264 12.18 5.34 19.43
N SER A 265 10.97 5.63 18.94
CA SER A 265 9.86 4.70 19.00
C SER A 265 10.20 3.40 18.28
N ARG A 266 9.80 2.27 18.87
CA ARG A 266 9.88 0.95 18.22
C ARG A 266 8.72 0.66 17.27
N THR A 267 7.83 1.63 17.09
CA THR A 267 6.54 1.40 16.44
C THR A 267 6.16 2.44 15.41
N ALA A 268 7.01 3.45 15.19
CA ALA A 268 6.74 4.52 14.25
C ALA A 268 8.04 5.22 13.87
N GLY A 269 8.07 5.79 12.66
CA GLY A 269 9.09 6.71 12.20
C GLY A 269 10.38 6.04 11.73
N VAL A 270 11.23 6.86 11.12
CA VAL A 270 12.41 6.43 10.39
C VAL A 270 13.62 6.32 11.30
N ARG A 271 14.35 5.21 11.19
CA ARG A 271 15.55 4.90 11.99
C ARG A 271 16.60 4.21 11.14
N LEU A 272 17.86 4.29 11.58
CA LEU A 272 18.92 3.45 11.04
C LEU A 272 18.91 2.11 11.77
N GLY A 273 18.96 1.01 11.03
CA GLY A 273 18.97 -0.34 11.56
C GLY A 273 20.05 -1.20 10.94
N ALA A 274 20.28 -2.37 11.55
CA ALA A 274 20.99 -3.45 10.88
C ALA A 274 20.33 -4.80 11.15
N ARG A 275 20.37 -5.65 10.12
CA ARG A 275 19.93 -7.05 10.14
C ARG A 275 20.99 -7.95 9.53
N VAL A 276 21.00 -9.23 9.89
CA VAL A 276 21.95 -10.22 9.39
C VAL A 276 21.25 -11.46 8.87
N ILE A 277 21.88 -12.13 7.91
CA ILE A 277 21.52 -13.48 7.48
C ILE A 277 22.77 -14.36 7.56
N GLY A 278 22.60 -15.59 8.02
CA GLY A 278 23.65 -16.60 8.08
C GLY A 278 23.54 -17.49 9.33
N PRO A 279 24.54 -18.35 9.57
CA PRO A 279 25.78 -18.46 8.80
C PRO A 279 25.57 -19.10 7.42
N PHE A 280 26.40 -18.73 6.45
CA PHE A 280 26.42 -19.30 5.10
C PHE A 280 27.67 -20.17 4.88
N THR A 281 27.52 -21.22 4.07
CA THR A 281 28.65 -21.97 3.52
C THR A 281 29.28 -21.27 2.32
N ALA A 282 28.45 -20.66 1.47
CA ALA A 282 28.84 -19.80 0.36
C ALA A 282 27.88 -18.59 0.26
N PRO A 283 28.36 -17.40 -0.14
CA PRO A 283 27.50 -16.24 -0.33
C PRO A 283 26.46 -16.50 -1.43
N PRO A 284 25.21 -16.04 -1.27
CA PRO A 284 24.22 -16.09 -2.33
C PRO A 284 24.61 -15.19 -3.52
N ALA A 285 24.12 -15.54 -4.71
CA ALA A 285 24.36 -14.74 -5.92
C ALA A 285 23.71 -13.35 -5.83
N ASP A 286 22.53 -13.26 -5.22
CA ASP A 286 21.84 -12.01 -4.91
C ASP A 286 21.60 -11.90 -3.39
N PRO A 287 22.53 -11.24 -2.67
CA PRO A 287 22.38 -11.00 -1.23
C PRO A 287 21.16 -10.14 -0.87
N ILE A 288 20.80 -9.16 -1.70
CA ILE A 288 19.72 -8.21 -1.36
C ILE A 288 18.36 -8.89 -1.47
N ALA A 289 18.17 -9.78 -2.45
CA ALA A 289 16.93 -10.54 -2.59
C ALA A 289 16.59 -11.35 -1.33
N LEU A 290 17.58 -11.93 -0.65
CA LEU A 290 17.32 -12.68 0.60
C LEU A 290 16.82 -11.80 1.75
N PHE A 291 17.30 -10.56 1.84
CA PHE A 291 16.82 -9.60 2.85
C PHE A 291 15.39 -9.14 2.57
N ARG A 292 14.97 -9.15 1.30
CA ARG A 292 13.65 -8.73 0.84
C ARG A 292 12.58 -9.82 0.96
N LEU A 293 12.97 -11.07 1.24
CA LEU A 293 12.01 -12.18 1.39
C LEU A 293 11.07 -11.91 2.57
N PRO A 294 9.75 -11.91 2.35
CA PRO A 294 8.78 -11.85 3.44
C PRO A 294 8.98 -13.03 4.39
N SER A 295 9.06 -12.75 5.69
CA SER A 295 9.39 -13.77 6.71
C SER A 295 10.69 -14.54 6.41
N GLY A 296 11.64 -13.90 5.73
CA GLY A 296 12.93 -14.46 5.38
C GLY A 296 13.84 -14.68 6.60
N PRO A 297 15.07 -15.20 6.37
CA PRO A 297 16.00 -15.59 7.43
C PRO A 297 16.69 -14.41 8.12
N ALA A 298 16.33 -13.18 7.78
CA ALA A 298 16.97 -11.99 8.32
C ALA A 298 16.61 -11.77 9.79
N VAL A 299 17.64 -11.50 10.60
CA VAL A 299 17.50 -11.24 12.03
C VAL A 299 17.98 -9.84 12.33
N ASP A 300 17.12 -9.03 12.94
CA ASP A 300 17.45 -7.68 13.41
C ASP A 300 18.46 -7.74 14.56
N ILE A 301 19.57 -7.01 14.41
CA ILE A 301 20.65 -6.99 15.41
C ILE A 301 20.98 -5.61 15.96
N ALA A 302 20.48 -4.54 15.31
CA ALA A 302 20.71 -3.19 15.77
C ALA A 302 19.61 -2.21 15.33
N ARG A 303 19.45 -1.17 16.15
CA ARG A 303 18.77 0.08 15.84
C ARG A 303 19.59 1.22 16.43
N SER A 304 19.74 2.33 15.71
CA SER A 304 20.36 3.54 16.26
C SER A 304 19.48 4.12 17.37
N SER A 305 20.11 4.63 18.43
CA SER A 305 19.49 5.61 19.32
C SER A 305 19.52 6.99 18.64
N LEU A 306 18.40 7.71 18.60
CA LEU A 306 18.29 9.02 17.99
C LEU A 306 17.44 9.98 18.85
N GLU A 307 17.92 11.22 18.98
CA GLU A 307 17.07 12.35 19.36
C GLU A 307 15.94 12.57 18.34
N SER A 308 14.69 12.40 18.78
CA SER A 308 13.52 12.57 17.93
C SER A 308 13.55 13.91 17.18
N GLY A 309 13.23 13.91 15.89
CA GLY A 309 13.30 15.12 15.07
C GLY A 309 12.87 14.90 13.63
N VAL A 310 12.99 15.94 12.81
CA VAL A 310 12.66 15.89 11.38
C VAL A 310 13.95 15.97 10.56
N MET A 311 14.09 15.11 9.57
CA MET A 311 15.21 15.10 8.63
C MET A 311 14.68 15.47 7.22
N PRO A 312 14.73 16.75 6.83
CA PRO A 312 14.20 17.19 5.53
C PRO A 312 15.05 16.63 4.38
N GLN A 313 14.50 16.69 3.16
CA GLN A 313 15.22 16.30 1.95
C GLN A 313 16.59 17.00 1.87
N GLY A 314 17.63 16.23 1.57
CA GLY A 314 19.02 16.70 1.49
C GLY A 314 19.73 16.86 2.83
N ALA A 315 19.04 16.81 3.97
CA ALA A 315 19.69 16.89 5.28
C ALA A 315 20.60 15.68 5.52
N ARG A 316 21.68 15.93 6.27
CA ARG A 316 22.70 14.93 6.62
C ARG A 316 22.90 14.86 8.12
N ARG A 317 22.99 13.65 8.67
CA ARG A 317 23.29 13.42 10.09
C ARG A 317 24.11 12.16 10.27
N ASP A 318 24.92 12.13 11.33
CA ASP A 318 25.76 11.00 11.67
C ASP A 318 25.12 10.21 12.82
N PHE A 319 25.11 8.89 12.69
CA PHE A 319 24.43 7.98 13.60
C PHE A 319 25.43 6.95 14.14
N GLU A 320 25.43 6.74 15.45
CA GLU A 320 26.13 5.60 16.05
C GLU A 320 25.21 4.37 16.02
N LEU A 321 25.68 3.31 15.36
CA LEU A 321 25.04 2.01 15.33
C LEU A 321 25.85 1.01 16.17
N ARG A 322 25.22 0.45 17.20
CA ARG A 322 25.80 -0.60 18.05
C ARG A 322 25.23 -1.94 17.61
N LEU A 323 26.03 -2.72 16.91
CA LEU A 323 25.64 -4.04 16.43
C LEU A 323 26.30 -5.13 17.26
N ARG A 324 25.51 -6.14 17.64
CA ARG A 324 26.03 -7.31 18.31
C ARG A 324 26.23 -8.42 17.29
N ALA A 325 27.47 -8.85 17.10
CA ALA A 325 27.80 -9.97 16.23
C ALA A 325 27.03 -11.24 16.67
N PRO A 326 26.60 -12.09 15.73
CA PRO A 326 26.02 -13.39 16.03
C PRO A 326 26.86 -14.21 17.02
N ARG A 327 26.21 -15.09 17.79
CA ARG A 327 26.91 -15.96 18.77
C ARG A 327 27.51 -17.22 18.14
N HIS A 328 27.02 -17.61 16.98
CA HIS A 328 27.51 -18.77 16.26
C HIS A 328 28.60 -18.31 15.28
N PRO A 329 29.77 -18.98 15.25
CA PRO A 329 30.79 -18.71 14.24
C PRO A 329 30.30 -19.02 12.83
N GLY A 330 30.82 -18.30 11.85
CA GLY A 330 30.51 -18.51 10.43
C GLY A 330 30.51 -17.21 9.64
N ARG A 331 30.21 -17.31 8.34
CA ARG A 331 30.11 -16.14 7.45
C ARG A 331 28.67 -15.63 7.43
N TYR A 332 28.51 -14.34 7.65
CA TYR A 332 27.21 -13.67 7.66
C TYR A 332 27.17 -12.57 6.61
N LEU A 333 25.97 -12.31 6.09
CA LEU A 333 25.67 -11.06 5.41
C LEU A 333 25.10 -10.09 6.44
N LEU A 334 25.69 -8.91 6.53
CA LEU A 334 25.23 -7.79 7.34
C LEU A 334 24.62 -6.75 6.41
N GLN A 335 23.36 -6.40 6.63
CA GLN A 335 22.74 -5.25 5.99
C GLN A 335 22.60 -4.10 6.99
N ILE A 336 23.05 -2.92 6.59
CA ILE A 336 22.78 -1.64 7.24
C ILE A 336 21.82 -0.88 6.33
N ASP A 337 20.69 -0.45 6.89
CA ASP A 337 19.59 0.11 6.12
C ASP A 337 18.75 1.07 6.98
N MET A 338 18.03 1.96 6.31
CA MET A 338 16.96 2.74 6.90
C MET A 338 15.71 1.88 7.04
N VAL A 339 14.96 2.09 8.12
CA VAL A 339 13.69 1.41 8.38
C VAL A 339 12.67 2.44 8.83
N ASP A 340 11.50 2.41 8.21
CA ASP A 340 10.30 3.06 8.74
C ASP A 340 9.59 2.04 9.63
N GLU A 341 9.63 2.26 10.94
CA GLU A 341 9.27 1.24 11.93
C GLU A 341 7.82 0.79 11.78
N ARG A 342 7.65 -0.54 11.62
CA ARG A 342 6.38 -1.24 11.31
C ARG A 342 5.80 -0.99 9.91
N VAL A 343 6.54 -0.31 9.05
CA VAL A 343 6.18 -0.10 7.64
C VAL A 343 7.09 -0.97 6.78
N HIS A 344 8.30 -0.49 6.47
CA HIS A 344 9.24 -1.21 5.62
C HIS A 344 10.69 -0.88 5.97
N TRP A 345 11.58 -1.84 5.75
CA TRP A 345 12.97 -1.48 5.45
C TRP A 345 13.00 -0.80 4.08
N PHE A 346 13.81 0.24 3.92
CA PHE A 346 13.87 0.96 2.66
C PHE A 346 14.29 0.03 1.53
N SER A 347 15.15 -0.94 1.83
CA SER A 347 15.51 -1.94 0.84
C SER A 347 14.39 -2.87 0.41
N ASP A 348 13.37 -3.12 1.24
CA ASP A 348 12.18 -3.88 0.85
C ASP A 348 11.37 -3.13 -0.23
N LEU A 349 11.50 -1.80 -0.24
CA LEU A 349 10.91 -0.89 -1.23
C LEU A 349 11.81 -0.64 -2.45
N GLY A 350 12.96 -1.32 -2.55
CA GLY A 350 13.84 -1.26 -3.72
C GLY A 350 15.11 -0.43 -3.54
N TRP A 351 15.30 0.23 -2.39
CA TRP A 351 16.58 0.84 -2.07
C TRP A 351 17.71 -0.22 -1.99
N PRO A 352 18.93 0.03 -2.46
CA PRO A 352 19.95 -1.01 -2.58
C PRO A 352 20.49 -1.57 -1.26
N GLY A 353 20.35 -0.89 -0.13
CA GLY A 353 21.02 -1.35 1.10
C GLY A 353 22.50 -0.98 1.16
N LEU A 354 23.09 -1.02 2.35
CA LEU A 354 24.52 -1.33 2.48
C LEU A 354 24.66 -2.78 2.94
N ILE A 355 25.26 -3.64 2.11
CA ILE A 355 25.50 -5.05 2.44
C ILE A 355 26.99 -5.30 2.57
N HIS A 356 27.40 -5.93 3.67
CA HIS A 356 28.78 -6.31 3.94
C HIS A 356 28.86 -7.77 4.39
N GLU A 357 29.93 -8.46 4.01
CA GLU A 357 30.25 -9.74 4.62
C GLU A 357 30.90 -9.53 5.99
N LEU A 358 30.49 -10.35 6.97
CA LEU A 358 31.05 -10.38 8.30
C LEU A 358 31.39 -11.83 8.69
N GLU A 359 32.66 -12.09 8.96
CA GLU A 359 33.10 -13.38 9.51
C GLU A 359 33.04 -13.35 11.03
N VAL A 360 32.22 -14.22 11.62
CA VAL A 360 32.16 -14.39 13.07
C VAL A 360 33.09 -15.53 13.47
N VAL A 361 34.07 -15.22 14.31
CA VAL A 361 35.04 -16.19 14.83
C VAL A 361 34.75 -16.51 16.30
N LEU A 362 35.23 -17.66 16.78
CA LEU A 362 35.14 -17.98 18.21
C LEU A 362 35.85 -16.89 19.02
N GLY A 363 35.14 -16.33 20.01
CA GLY A 363 35.76 -15.45 20.99
C GLY A 363 36.85 -16.20 21.75
N ARG A 364 37.99 -15.54 21.97
CA ARG A 364 39.05 -16.08 22.84
C ARG A 364 38.64 -16.03 24.30
#